data_AF-A0A9W6YT26-F1
#
_entry.id   AF-A0A9W6YT26-F1
#
_cell.length_a   1.000
_cell.length_b   1.000
_cell.length_c   1.000
_cell.angle_alpha   90.00
_cell.angle_beta   90.00
_cell.angle_gamma   90.00
#
_symmetry.space_group_name_H-M   'P 1'
#
loop_
_entity.id
_entity.type
_entity.pdbx_description
1 polymer ?
#
loop_
_entity_poly.entity_id
_entity_poly.type
_entity_poly.pdbx_seq_one_letter_code
_entity_poly.pdbx_strand_id
1 'polypeptide(L)'
;MGYTSDEFPLVGELGIYGRPNNYIVGGFSGHGMPRIWSSGKYISDLIIDKPESDITHIPSTFKIDENRMAESKFEFIEKLDAEDKQNPRAFKL
;
A
#
# COMPACT_ATOMS: atom_id res chain seq x y z
N MET A 1 -1.32 -2.52 -14.47
CA MET A 1 -1.11 -3.69 -13.60
C MET A 1 -0.12 -3.27 -12.53
N GLY A 2 -0.49 -3.32 -11.25
CA GLY A 2 0.46 -3.05 -10.17
C GLY A 2 1.12 -4.36 -9.79
N TYR A 3 2.42 -4.47 -10.02
CA TYR A 3 3.22 -5.63 -9.64
C TYR A 3 3.91 -5.36 -8.32
N THR A 4 3.92 -6.37 -7.46
CA THR A 4 4.65 -6.40 -6.20
C THR A 4 5.73 -7.46 -6.28
N SER A 5 6.78 -7.31 -5.47
CA SER A 5 7.92 -8.25 -5.44
C SER A 5 7.49 -9.69 -5.15
N ASP A 6 6.45 -9.86 -4.34
CA ASP A 6 5.93 -11.13 -3.85
C ASP A 6 4.59 -11.54 -4.50
N GLU A 7 4.15 -10.85 -5.55
CA GLU A 7 2.86 -11.05 -6.24
C GLU A 7 1.60 -10.88 -5.36
N PHE A 8 1.76 -10.46 -4.10
CA PHE A 8 0.67 -10.19 -3.18
C PHE A 8 0.37 -8.70 -3.10
N PRO A 9 -0.90 -8.31 -2.91
CA PRO A 9 -1.23 -6.90 -2.80
C PRO A 9 -0.61 -6.27 -1.55
N LEU A 10 -0.45 -4.95 -1.62
CA LEU A 10 -0.08 -4.08 -0.51
C LEU A 10 -1.34 -3.33 -0.07
N VAL A 11 -1.76 -3.60 1.16
CA VAL A 11 -3.01 -3.08 1.73
C VAL A 11 -2.75 -2.55 3.14
N GLY A 12 -2.98 -1.25 3.39
CA GLY A 12 -2.89 -0.67 4.72
C GLY A 12 -2.65 0.83 4.74
N GLU A 13 -2.42 1.38 5.93
CA GLU A 13 -2.12 2.80 6.14
C GLU A 13 -0.61 3.08 6.07
N LEU A 14 -0.21 4.06 5.27
CA LEU A 14 1.18 4.47 5.07
C LEU A 14 1.77 5.30 6.22
N GLY A 15 1.12 5.32 7.40
CA GLY A 15 1.61 5.98 8.61
C GLY A 15 3.00 5.48 9.02
N ILE A 16 3.28 4.18 8.83
CA ILE A 16 4.61 3.58 9.06
C ILE A 16 5.72 4.16 8.17
N TYR A 17 5.37 4.84 7.07
CA TYR A 17 6.31 5.53 6.17
C TYR A 17 6.28 7.06 6.33
N GLY A 18 5.79 7.57 7.47
CA GLY A 18 5.68 9.01 7.72
C GLY A 18 4.60 9.72 6.93
N ARG A 19 3.62 8.97 6.39
CA ARG A 19 2.50 9.47 5.60
C ARG A 19 1.17 9.12 6.27
N PRO A 20 0.81 9.76 7.40
CA PRO A 20 -0.43 9.47 8.12
C PRO A 20 -1.65 9.79 7.26
N ASN A 21 -2.76 9.09 7.49
CA ASN A 21 -4.04 9.23 6.74
C ASN A 21 -3.94 8.93 5.22
N ASN A 22 -2.82 8.40 4.74
CA ASN A 22 -2.70 7.91 3.38
C ASN A 22 -2.79 6.39 3.38
N TYR A 23 -3.56 5.82 2.46
CA TYR A 23 -3.81 4.38 2.40
C TYR A 23 -3.40 3.83 1.04
N ILE A 24 -2.94 2.58 1.02
CA ILE A 24 -2.63 1.85 -0.19
C ILE A 24 -3.54 0.62 -0.32
N VAL A 25 -4.05 0.40 -1.53
CA VAL A 25 -4.75 -0.83 -1.96
C VAL A 25 -4.33 -1.10 -3.40
N GLY A 26 -3.24 -1.83 -3.57
CA GLY A 26 -2.66 -2.03 -4.89
C GLY A 26 -1.78 -3.27 -4.97
N GLY A 27 -1.13 -3.49 -6.11
CA GLY A 27 -0.19 -4.60 -6.24
C GLY A 27 -0.83 -5.98 -6.49
N PHE A 28 -2.04 -6.01 -7.05
CA PHE A 28 -2.78 -7.26 -7.22
C PHE A 28 -2.22 -8.25 -8.25
N SER A 29 -1.14 -7.90 -8.99
CA SER A 29 -0.36 -8.82 -9.84
C SER A 29 -1.20 -9.78 -10.71
N GLY A 30 -2.20 -9.23 -11.42
CA GLY A 30 -3.06 -10.01 -12.34
C GLY A 30 -4.22 -10.78 -11.68
N HIS A 31 -4.33 -10.79 -10.35
CA HIS A 31 -5.32 -11.55 -9.59
C HIS A 31 -6.22 -10.64 -8.74
N GLY A 32 -6.52 -9.44 -9.23
CA GLY A 32 -7.22 -8.39 -8.48
C GLY A 32 -8.69 -8.68 -8.20
N MET A 33 -9.43 -9.19 -9.18
CA MET A 33 -10.88 -9.44 -9.06
C MET A 33 -11.30 -10.20 -7.78
N PRO A 34 -10.68 -11.33 -7.41
CA PRO A 34 -11.05 -12.03 -6.17
C PRO A 34 -10.54 -11.36 -4.89
N ARG A 35 -9.51 -10.51 -4.97
CA ARG A 35 -8.83 -9.95 -3.79
C ARG A 35 -9.28 -8.52 -3.45
N ILE A 36 -9.72 -7.75 -4.45
CA ILE A 36 -9.98 -6.32 -4.31
C ILE A 36 -11.17 -6.00 -3.41
N TRP A 37 -12.19 -6.87 -3.38
CA TRP A 37 -13.42 -6.63 -2.61
C TRP A 37 -13.15 -6.59 -1.10
N SER A 38 -12.48 -7.61 -0.56
CA SER A 38 -12.14 -7.66 0.87
C SER A 38 -11.08 -6.64 1.25
N SER A 39 -10.09 -6.39 0.38
CA SER A 39 -9.07 -5.35 0.60
C SER A 39 -9.66 -3.94 0.65
N GLY A 40 -10.61 -3.62 -0.24
CA GLY A 40 -11.30 -2.33 -0.22
C GLY A 40 -12.16 -2.14 1.03
N LYS A 41 -12.86 -3.19 1.47
CA LYS A 41 -13.62 -3.15 2.72
C LYS A 41 -12.72 -2.96 3.94
N TYR A 42 -11.57 -3.66 4.00
CA TYR A 42 -10.59 -3.49 5.07
C TYR A 42 -10.10 -2.04 5.18
N ILE A 43 -9.72 -1.40 4.07
CA ILE A 43 -9.33 0.03 4.11
C ILE A 43 -10.50 0.93 4.52
N SER A 44 -11.71 0.65 4.04
CA SER A 44 -12.89 1.41 4.44
C SER A 44 -13.11 1.32 5.95
N ASP A 45 -12.90 0.16 6.56
CA ASP A 45 -12.99 -0.06 8.01
C ASP A 45 -11.90 0.72 8.77
N LEU A 46 -10.67 0.78 8.23
CA LEU A 46 -9.59 1.59 8.81
C LEU A 46 -9.88 3.10 8.75
N ILE A 47 -10.43 3.60 7.63
CA ILE A 47 -10.71 5.03 7.43
C ILE A 47 -11.76 5.56 8.41
N ILE A 48 -12.75 4.74 8.75
CA ILE A 48 -13.82 5.11 9.68
C ILE A 48 -13.50 4.76 11.15
N ASP A 49 -12.26 4.36 11.42
CA ASP A 49 -11.76 4.01 12.76
C ASP A 49 -12.63 2.96 13.48
N LYS A 50 -12.94 1.86 12.76
CA LYS A 50 -13.70 0.76 13.35
C LYS A 50 -12.93 0.05 14.46
N PRO A 51 -13.61 -0.50 15.48
CA PRO A 51 -12.98 -1.34 16.49
C PRO A 51 -12.27 -2.54 15.85
N GLU A 52 -11.12 -2.94 16.40
CA GLU A 52 -10.30 -4.03 15.85
C GLU A 52 -11.07 -5.36 15.72
N SER A 53 -12.03 -5.61 16.61
CA SER A 53 -12.92 -6.78 16.55
C SER A 53 -13.81 -6.83 15.31
N ASP A 54 -14.09 -5.66 14.72
CA ASP A 54 -15.08 -5.47 13.66
C ASP A 54 -14.42 -5.17 12.30
N ILE A 55 -13.09 -5.03 12.28
CA ILE A 55 -12.32 -4.82 11.07
C ILE A 55 -12.38 -6.08 10.20
N THR A 56 -12.65 -5.89 8.91
CA THR A 56 -12.66 -6.97 7.94
C THR A 56 -11.33 -7.71 7.92
N HIS A 57 -11.37 -9.03 8.10
CA HIS A 57 -10.18 -9.85 8.02
C HIS A 57 -9.61 -9.89 6.59
N ILE A 58 -8.29 -9.66 6.49
CA ILE A 58 -7.49 -9.93 5.29
C ILE A 58 -6.26 -10.75 5.68
N PRO A 59 -5.70 -11.56 4.76
CA PRO A 59 -4.46 -12.28 4.99
C PRO A 59 -3.33 -11.34 5.46
N SER A 60 -2.53 -11.79 6.41
CA SER A 60 -1.36 -11.02 6.90
C SER A 60 -0.38 -10.69 5.78
N THR A 61 -0.25 -11.55 4.78
CA THR A 61 0.55 -11.35 3.57
C THR A 61 0.05 -10.21 2.68
N PHE A 62 -1.17 -9.68 2.89
CA PHE A 62 -1.66 -8.53 2.14
C PHE A 62 -1.38 -7.23 2.88
N LYS A 63 -1.21 -7.29 4.20
CA LYS A 63 -0.94 -6.13 5.03
C LYS A 63 0.43 -5.56 4.68
N ILE A 64 0.51 -4.23 4.59
CA ILE A 64 1.81 -3.58 4.49
C ILE A 64 2.62 -3.85 5.76
N ASP A 65 3.92 -4.01 5.58
CA ASP A 65 4.89 -4.16 6.65
C ASP A 65 6.20 -3.48 6.21
N GLU A 66 6.97 -2.97 7.17
CA GLU A 66 8.24 -2.29 6.88
C GLU A 66 9.21 -3.21 6.13
N ASN A 67 9.25 -4.50 6.51
CA ASN A 67 10.12 -5.49 5.88
C ASN A 67 9.74 -5.76 4.42
N ARG A 68 8.43 -5.86 4.12
CA ARG A 68 7.94 -6.15 2.75
C ARG A 68 8.28 -5.03 1.76
N MET A 69 8.28 -3.78 2.21
CA MET A 69 8.68 -2.65 1.38
C MET A 69 10.20 -2.56 1.21
N ALA A 70 10.99 -2.91 2.23
CA ALA A 70 12.45 -2.91 2.14
C ALA A 70 12.99 -3.96 1.13
N GLU A 71 12.31 -5.10 1.02
CA GLU A 71 12.65 -6.15 0.04
C GLU A 71 12.23 -5.81 -1.39
N SER A 72 11.33 -4.85 -1.54
CA SER A 72 10.84 -4.38 -2.83
C SER A 72 11.87 -3.43 -3.48
N LYS A 73 12.99 -3.98 -3.95
CA LYS A 73 14.00 -3.26 -4.74
C LYS A 73 13.48 -2.94 -6.13
N PHE A 74 12.66 -1.91 -6.24
CA PHE A 74 12.32 -1.35 -7.54
C PHE A 74 13.47 -0.42 -7.97
N GLU A 75 14.25 -0.83 -8.97
CA GLU A 75 15.29 0.02 -9.61
C GLU A 75 14.74 1.39 -10.06
N PHE A 76 13.43 1.49 -10.25
CA PHE A 76 12.74 2.72 -10.63
C PHE A 76 12.55 3.70 -9.46
N ILE A 77 12.48 3.24 -8.20
CA ILE A 77 12.30 4.12 -7.03
C ILE A 77 13.53 5.00 -6.80
N GLU A 78 14.74 4.47 -6.99
CA GLU A 78 15.97 5.29 -6.88
C GLU A 78 16.01 6.41 -7.92
N LYS A 79 15.46 6.17 -9.12
CA LYS A 79 15.33 7.19 -10.17
C LYS A 79 14.27 8.24 -9.83
N LEU A 80 13.11 7.81 -9.33
CA LEU A 80 12.06 8.72 -8.90
C LEU A 80 12.50 9.60 -7.73
N ASP A 81 13.19 9.05 -6.72
CA ASP A 81 13.73 9.81 -5.60
C ASP A 81 14.80 10.82 -6.05
N ALA A 82 15.58 10.48 -7.06
CA ALA A 82 16.53 11.41 -7.67
C ALA A 82 15.82 12.55 -8.44
N GLU A 83 14.72 12.25 -9.13
CA GLU A 83 13.90 13.24 -9.85
C GLU A 83 13.07 14.13 -8.91
N ASP A 84 12.49 13.59 -7.84
CA ASP A 84 11.74 14.35 -6.82
C ASP A 84 12.66 15.30 -6.04
N LYS A 85 13.90 14.90 -5.77
CA LYS A 85 14.95 15.80 -5.22
C LYS A 85 15.30 16.94 -6.17
N GLN A 86 15.14 16.74 -7.48
CA GLN A 86 15.37 17.77 -8.49
C GLN A 86 14.15 18.66 -8.75
N ASN A 87 12.93 18.19 -8.45
CA ASN A 87 11.70 18.98 -8.64
C ASN A 87 10.72 18.87 -7.45
N PRO A 88 10.96 19.62 -6.36
CA PRO A 88 10.20 19.51 -5.11
C PRO A 88 8.75 20.04 -5.18
N ARG A 89 8.22 20.40 -6.36
CA ARG A 89 6.87 20.95 -6.56
C ARG A 89 5.84 19.95 -7.08
N ALA A 90 6.21 18.70 -7.37
CA ALA A 90 5.31 17.74 -8.03
C ALA A 90 4.16 17.21 -7.13
N PHE A 91 4.30 17.26 -5.80
CA PHE A 91 3.28 16.81 -4.85
C PHE A 91 2.87 17.93 -3.88
N LYS A 92 2.17 18.94 -4.41
CA LYS A 92 1.39 19.88 -3.60
C LYS A 92 -0.05 19.91 -4.14
N LEU A 93 -0.85 18.95 -3.69
CA LEU A 93 -2.31 18.98 -3.73
C LEU A 93 -2.81 18.63 -2.34
#